data_AF-A0A1S2F714-F1
#
_entry.id   AF-A0A1S2F714-F1
#
_cell.length_a   1.000
_cell.length_b   1.000
_cell.length_c   1.000
_cell.angle_alpha   90.00
_cell.angle_beta   90.00
_cell.angle_gamma   90.00
#
_symmetry.space_group_name_H-M   'P 1'
#
loop_
_entity.id
_entity.type
_entity.pdbx_description
1 polymer ?
#
loop_
_entity_poly.entity_id
_entity_poly.type
_entity_poly.pdbx_seq_one_letter_code
_entity_poly.pdbx_strand_id
1 'polypeptide(L)'
;MKKSAWKLGAMMLLVLIMMTTVGVASGNNYEPVPKASNQEAVYINGLEIRDGKVYLQVDPIEWYEGEEANQVFREQEQDPEMTEAPDGYYIVNGTEEQIELPVADDAEVLLQLYDHTGRYEDAQISWNQMVSLDKFTNIYEKDDIVDMKWFPFHITVEDGVVVKMIQQYVP
;
A
#
# COMPACT_ATOMS: atom_id res chain seq x y z
N MET A 1 -37.67 60.15 -23.14
CA MET A 1 -36.35 60.82 -23.23
C MET A 1 -35.34 60.05 -22.38
N LYS A 2 -34.18 59.72 -22.96
CA LYS A 2 -32.87 59.30 -22.36
C LYS A 2 -32.87 57.97 -21.57
N LYS A 3 -32.42 56.83 -22.12
CA LYS A 3 -31.04 56.37 -22.45
C LYS A 3 -30.05 56.41 -21.28
N SER A 4 -29.57 55.22 -20.88
CA SER A 4 -28.16 54.77 -20.81
C SER A 4 -27.96 53.88 -19.57
N ALA A 5 -27.79 52.57 -19.76
CA ALA A 5 -26.48 51.92 -19.84
C ALA A 5 -25.73 51.90 -18.49
N TRP A 6 -25.86 50.79 -17.75
CA TRP A 6 -24.72 50.18 -17.06
C TRP A 6 -25.01 48.68 -16.84
N LYS A 7 -24.87 47.90 -17.92
CA LYS A 7 -24.45 46.50 -17.81
C LYS A 7 -22.93 46.56 -17.70
N LEU A 8 -22.33 46.26 -16.55
CA LEU A 8 -20.91 45.85 -16.40
C LEU A 8 -20.54 45.75 -14.91
N GLY A 9 -20.02 44.58 -14.53
CA GLY A 9 -19.55 44.19 -13.19
C GLY A 9 -20.18 42.85 -12.82
N ALA A 10 -19.83 41.69 -13.39
CA ALA A 10 -18.50 41.15 -13.65
C ALA A 10 -17.60 41.17 -12.39
N MET A 11 -17.91 40.30 -11.43
CA MET A 11 -16.90 39.62 -10.60
C MET A 11 -17.57 38.38 -10.00
N MET A 12 -17.57 37.26 -10.73
CA MET A 12 -16.70 36.13 -10.41
C MET A 12 -16.77 35.74 -8.94
N LEU A 13 -17.78 34.93 -8.61
CA LEU A 13 -17.78 34.09 -7.41
C LEU A 13 -18.31 32.70 -7.76
N LEU A 14 -17.67 32.10 -8.76
CA LEU A 14 -17.69 30.66 -8.99
C LEU A 14 -16.25 30.22 -8.75
N VAL A 15 -15.90 30.11 -7.48
CA VAL A 15 -14.71 29.36 -7.05
C VAL A 15 -15.02 27.91 -7.39
N LEU A 16 -14.70 27.54 -8.63
CA LEU A 16 -14.39 26.17 -8.99
C LEU A 16 -13.25 25.76 -8.05
N ILE A 17 -13.60 24.99 -7.03
CA ILE A 17 -12.66 24.14 -6.33
C ILE A 17 -12.26 23.07 -7.35
N MET A 18 -11.39 23.44 -8.28
CA MET A 18 -10.54 22.48 -8.96
C MET A 18 -9.62 21.98 -7.85
N MET A 19 -10.00 20.86 -7.24
CA MET A 19 -9.03 19.96 -6.63
C MET A 19 -8.11 19.53 -7.76
N THR A 20 -7.06 20.32 -8.01
CA THR A 20 -5.93 19.86 -8.78
C THR A 20 -5.31 18.76 -7.95
N THR A 21 -5.65 17.52 -8.26
CA THR A 21 -4.79 16.39 -7.94
C THR A 21 -3.46 16.72 -8.60
N VAL A 22 -2.53 17.22 -7.79
CA VAL A 22 -1.16 17.37 -8.21
C VAL A 22 -0.70 15.94 -8.48
N GLY A 23 -0.53 15.61 -9.77
CA GLY A 23 0.17 14.40 -10.16
C GLY A 23 1.54 14.47 -9.50
N VAL A 24 1.74 13.65 -8.48
CA VAL A 24 3.00 13.58 -7.76
C VAL A 24 4.02 12.99 -8.72
N ALA A 25 5.10 13.73 -8.92
CA ALA A 25 6.25 13.27 -9.66
C ALA A 25 6.73 11.95 -9.03
N SER A 26 6.92 10.92 -9.85
CA SER A 26 7.51 9.65 -9.43
C SER A 26 8.94 9.90 -8.97
N GLY A 27 9.10 10.21 -7.69
CA GLY A 27 10.38 10.29 -6.99
C GLY A 27 10.78 8.88 -6.57
N ASN A 28 12.08 8.61 -6.55
CA ASN A 28 12.64 7.32 -6.18
C ASN A 28 12.66 7.08 -4.64
N ASN A 29 11.70 7.66 -3.93
CA ASN A 29 11.61 7.68 -2.47
C ASN A 29 10.35 6.94 -2.02
N TYR A 30 10.39 6.41 -0.79
CA TYR A 30 9.20 5.86 -0.14
C TYR A 30 8.12 6.94 0.04
N GLU A 31 6.88 6.60 -0.30
CA GLU A 31 5.69 7.39 0.01
C GLU A 31 4.75 6.52 0.86
N PRO A 32 4.36 6.98 2.07
CA PRO A 32 3.38 6.28 2.89
C PRO A 32 2.10 5.98 2.13
N VAL A 33 1.56 4.78 2.33
CA VAL A 33 0.32 4.39 1.67
C VAL A 33 -0.86 5.10 2.35
N PRO A 34 -1.67 5.90 1.63
CA PRO A 34 -2.74 6.67 2.25
C PRO A 34 -3.82 5.78 2.86
N LYS A 35 -4.03 5.84 4.19
CA LYS A 35 -5.07 5.08 4.89
C LYS A 35 -6.46 5.31 4.25
N ALA A 36 -7.11 4.24 3.82
CA ALA A 36 -8.48 4.21 3.33
C ALA A 36 -9.29 3.14 4.07
N SER A 37 -10.62 3.30 4.17
CA SER A 37 -11.47 2.36 4.93
C SER A 37 -11.55 0.96 4.33
N ASN A 38 -11.21 0.83 3.05
CA ASN A 38 -11.13 -0.42 2.31
C ASN A 38 -9.69 -0.90 2.12
N GLN A 39 -8.75 -0.34 2.88
CA GLN A 39 -7.35 -0.70 2.83
C GLN A 39 -6.90 -1.29 4.15
N GLU A 40 -6.21 -2.42 4.07
CA GLU A 40 -5.73 -3.18 5.21
C GLU A 40 -4.24 -3.50 5.01
N ALA A 41 -3.45 -3.43 6.08
CA ALA A 41 -2.10 -3.98 6.08
C ALA A 41 -2.19 -5.45 6.49
N VAL A 42 -1.51 -6.32 5.76
CA VAL A 42 -1.56 -7.77 5.98
C VAL A 42 -0.19 -8.40 5.74
N TYR A 43 0.07 -9.55 6.37
CA TYR A 43 0.97 -10.53 5.78
C TYR A 43 0.18 -11.44 4.83
N ILE A 44 0.78 -11.78 3.69
CA ILE A 44 0.26 -12.82 2.81
C ILE A 44 1.02 -14.09 3.16
N ASN A 45 0.36 -15.03 3.83
CA ASN A 45 0.94 -16.29 4.32
C ASN A 45 0.80 -17.44 3.32
N GLY A 46 -0.12 -17.32 2.36
CA GLY A 46 -0.31 -18.30 1.31
C GLY A 46 -1.00 -17.72 0.08
N LEU A 47 -0.79 -18.40 -1.04
CA LEU A 47 -1.43 -18.11 -2.31
C LEU A 47 -1.86 -19.44 -2.95
N GLU A 48 -3.12 -19.51 -3.37
CA GLU A 48 -3.67 -20.68 -4.05
C GLU A 48 -4.35 -20.27 -5.36
N ILE A 49 -4.25 -21.14 -6.37
CA ILE A 49 -4.97 -20.99 -7.63
C ILE A 49 -6.01 -22.10 -7.73
N ARG A 50 -7.30 -21.72 -7.76
CA ARG A 50 -8.43 -22.65 -7.86
C ARG A 50 -9.30 -22.25 -9.04
N ASP A 51 -9.49 -23.17 -9.99
CA ASP A 51 -10.26 -22.94 -11.22
C ASP A 51 -9.82 -21.68 -12.01
N GLY A 52 -8.51 -21.40 -12.00
CA GLY A 52 -7.91 -20.24 -12.66
C GLY A 52 -8.06 -18.92 -11.91
N LYS A 53 -8.61 -18.93 -10.68
CA LYS A 53 -8.73 -17.76 -9.81
C LYS A 53 -7.70 -17.80 -8.68
N VAL A 54 -7.14 -16.65 -8.36
CA VAL A 54 -6.17 -16.49 -7.27
C VAL A 54 -6.90 -16.22 -5.96
N TYR A 55 -6.46 -16.89 -4.90
CA TYR A 55 -6.90 -16.71 -3.53
C TYR A 55 -5.69 -16.47 -2.63
N LEU A 56 -5.75 -15.44 -1.80
CA LEU A 56 -4.73 -15.14 -0.80
C LEU A 56 -5.19 -15.65 0.56
N GLN A 57 -4.24 -16.18 1.33
CA GLN A 57 -4.40 -16.40 2.76
C GLN A 57 -3.65 -15.27 3.47
N VAL A 58 -4.41 -14.36 4.06
CA VAL A 58 -3.88 -13.14 4.67
C VAL A 58 -4.05 -13.16 6.19
N ASP A 59 -3.08 -12.56 6.87
CA ASP A 59 -3.10 -12.29 8.31
C ASP A 59 -3.05 -10.77 8.50
N PRO A 60 -4.17 -10.13 8.89
CA PRO A 60 -4.22 -8.71 9.12
C PRO A 60 -3.26 -8.24 10.22
N ILE A 61 -2.61 -7.11 9.99
CA ILE A 61 -1.71 -6.47 10.94
C ILE A 61 -2.07 -5.00 11.11
N GLU A 62 -1.72 -4.45 12.26
CA GLU A 62 -1.77 -3.02 12.47
C GLU A 62 -0.44 -2.40 12.02
N TRP A 63 -0.52 -1.43 11.12
CA TRP A 63 0.62 -0.69 10.59
C TRP A 63 0.52 0.78 10.99
N TYR A 64 1.49 1.24 11.78
CA TYR A 64 1.60 2.60 12.27
C TYR A 64 2.84 3.28 11.68
N GLU A 65 2.75 4.58 11.41
CA GLU A 65 3.88 5.37 10.89
C GLU A 65 4.03 6.70 11.63
N GLY A 66 5.25 7.22 11.66
CA GLY A 66 5.57 8.51 12.26
C GLY A 66 5.22 8.57 13.75
N GLU A 67 4.56 9.67 14.17
CA GLU A 67 4.25 9.87 15.59
C GLU A 67 3.24 8.84 16.13
N GLU A 68 2.36 8.31 15.28
CA GLU A 68 1.44 7.24 15.67
C GLU A 68 2.23 5.98 16.04
N ALA A 69 3.24 5.63 15.24
CA ALA A 69 4.15 4.51 15.54
C ALA A 69 4.88 4.73 16.87
N ASN A 70 5.42 5.93 17.10
CA ASN A 70 6.10 6.27 18.35
C ASN A 70 5.18 6.15 19.56
N GLN A 71 3.93 6.57 19.44
CA GLN A 71 2.96 6.45 20.52
C GLN A 71 2.70 4.98 20.87
N VAL A 72 2.36 4.15 19.88
CA VAL A 72 2.06 2.73 20.10
C VAL A 72 3.30 2.00 20.61
N PHE A 73 4.48 2.29 20.05
CA PHE A 73 5.76 1.74 20.51
C PHE A 73 6.00 1.99 22.00
N ARG A 74 5.81 3.24 22.49
CA ARG A 74 5.97 3.57 23.91
C ARG A 74 4.98 2.82 24.81
N GLU A 75 3.76 2.65 24.35
CA GLU A 75 2.70 1.96 25.10
C GLU A 75 3.01 0.45 25.23
N GLN A 76 3.54 -0.16 24.16
CA GLN A 76 3.82 -1.60 24.09
C GLN A 76 5.17 -2.00 24.70
N GLU A 77 6.26 -1.35 24.27
CA GLU A 77 7.62 -1.78 24.64
C GLU A 77 8.02 -1.30 26.04
N GLN A 78 7.50 -0.15 26.47
CA GLN A 78 7.79 0.47 27.77
C GLN A 78 9.30 0.61 28.07
N ASP A 79 10.12 0.70 27.02
CA ASP A 79 11.57 0.82 27.13
C ASP A 79 11.94 2.29 27.50
N PRO A 80 12.61 2.53 28.65
CA PRO A 80 13.00 3.89 29.04
C PRO A 80 14.17 4.45 28.22
N GLU A 81 14.94 3.60 27.53
CA GLU A 81 16.10 3.99 26.70
C GLU A 81 15.72 4.15 25.22
N MET A 82 14.59 3.59 24.79
CA MET A 82 14.07 3.69 23.44
C MET A 82 12.59 4.09 23.47
N THR A 83 12.30 5.33 23.09
CA THR A 83 10.94 5.91 23.20
C THR A 83 10.29 6.21 21.84
N GLU A 84 10.93 5.82 20.75
CA GLU A 84 10.52 6.07 19.38
C GLU A 84 10.74 4.81 18.55
N ALA A 85 9.88 4.58 17.56
CA ALA A 85 9.98 3.47 16.64
C ALA A 85 11.24 3.66 15.77
N PRO A 86 12.23 2.75 15.81
CA PRO A 86 13.55 2.97 15.21
C PRO A 86 13.52 3.30 13.72
N ASP A 87 12.63 2.65 12.98
CA ASP A 87 12.52 2.77 11.53
C ASP A 87 11.39 3.71 11.09
N GLY A 88 10.77 4.43 12.03
CA GLY A 88 9.67 5.36 11.78
C GLY A 88 8.33 4.69 11.49
N TYR A 89 8.23 3.36 11.61
CA TYR A 89 6.99 2.60 11.60
C TYR A 89 6.98 1.57 12.73
N TYR A 90 5.79 1.08 13.09
CA TYR A 90 5.61 0.02 14.07
C TYR A 90 4.50 -0.92 13.59
N ILE A 91 4.81 -2.23 13.57
CA ILE A 91 3.88 -3.28 13.17
C ILE A 91 3.43 -4.03 14.41
N VAL A 92 2.13 -4.15 14.60
CA VAL A 92 1.56 -4.99 15.65
C VAL A 92 0.76 -6.11 14.99
N ASN A 93 1.11 -7.35 15.34
CA ASN A 93 0.28 -8.51 15.08
C ASN A 93 -0.15 -9.08 16.45
N GLY A 94 -1.24 -8.54 16.98
CA GLY A 94 -1.74 -8.95 18.30
C GLY A 94 -2.53 -10.26 18.27
N THR A 95 -3.01 -10.68 17.09
CA THR A 95 -3.79 -11.90 16.89
C THR A 95 -3.49 -12.46 15.52
N GLU A 96 -2.95 -13.67 15.46
CA GLU A 96 -2.79 -14.39 14.19
C GLU A 96 -4.17 -14.84 13.68
N GLU A 97 -4.54 -14.34 12.51
CA GLU A 97 -5.73 -14.75 11.78
C GLU A 97 -5.35 -15.31 10.41
N GLN A 98 -6.26 -16.07 9.82
CA GLN A 98 -6.09 -16.58 8.47
C GLN A 98 -7.38 -16.36 7.71
N ILE A 99 -7.40 -15.29 6.92
CA ILE A 99 -8.54 -14.90 6.10
C ILE A 99 -8.23 -15.27 4.66
N GLU A 100 -9.15 -15.98 4.02
CA GLU A 100 -9.04 -16.29 2.60
C GLU A 100 -9.78 -15.23 1.78
N LEU A 101 -9.07 -14.54 0.88
CA LEU A 101 -9.64 -13.52 0.01
C LEU A 101 -9.41 -13.86 -1.47
N PRO A 102 -10.45 -13.82 -2.34
CA PRO A 102 -10.24 -13.87 -3.78
C PRO A 102 -9.57 -12.59 -4.28
N VAL A 103 -8.79 -12.70 -5.35
CA VAL A 103 -8.16 -11.57 -6.03
C VAL A 103 -8.86 -11.34 -7.37
N ALA A 104 -9.12 -10.07 -7.71
CA ALA A 104 -9.63 -9.71 -9.02
C ALA A 104 -8.63 -10.05 -10.13
N ASP A 105 -9.10 -10.54 -11.27
CA ASP A 105 -8.23 -10.95 -12.39
C ASP A 105 -7.37 -9.77 -12.92
N ASP A 106 -7.85 -8.53 -12.75
CA ASP A 106 -7.21 -7.28 -13.14
C ASP A 106 -6.64 -6.49 -11.95
N ALA A 107 -6.43 -7.13 -10.80
CA ALA A 107 -5.89 -6.45 -9.62
C ALA A 107 -4.54 -5.77 -9.89
N GLU A 108 -4.38 -4.55 -9.37
CA GLU A 108 -3.13 -3.81 -9.46
C GLU A 108 -2.12 -4.38 -8.45
N VAL A 109 -0.95 -4.83 -8.91
CA VAL A 109 0.12 -5.34 -8.03
C VAL A 109 1.35 -4.47 -8.15
N LEU A 110 1.73 -3.82 -7.06
CA LEU A 110 2.90 -2.95 -6.95
C LEU A 110 3.92 -3.58 -6.01
N LEU A 111 5.08 -3.96 -6.53
CA LEU A 111 6.18 -4.51 -5.76
C LEU A 111 7.28 -3.47 -5.58
N GLN A 112 7.96 -3.53 -4.44
CA GLN A 112 9.09 -2.68 -4.10
C GLN A 112 10.42 -3.46 -4.15
N LEU A 113 10.38 -4.76 -3.88
CA LEU A 113 11.55 -5.64 -3.90
C LEU A 113 11.15 -7.06 -4.27
N TYR A 114 11.74 -7.60 -5.33
CA TYR A 114 11.63 -9.02 -5.68
C TYR A 114 12.81 -9.46 -6.54
N ASP A 115 12.98 -10.77 -6.68
CA ASP A 115 13.96 -11.34 -7.59
C ASP A 115 13.52 -11.21 -9.06
N HIS A 116 14.25 -10.39 -9.80
CA HIS A 116 13.95 -10.13 -11.21
C HIS A 116 14.46 -11.23 -12.15
N THR A 117 15.54 -11.93 -11.79
CA THR A 117 16.35 -12.70 -12.76
C THR A 117 16.86 -14.05 -12.26
N GLY A 118 16.65 -14.40 -11.00
CA GLY A 118 17.31 -15.54 -10.35
C GLY A 118 18.70 -15.24 -9.82
N ARG A 119 19.03 -13.95 -9.59
CA ARG A 119 20.37 -13.53 -9.13
C ARG A 119 20.27 -12.53 -7.99
N TYR A 120 21.02 -12.80 -6.91
CA TYR A 120 21.05 -11.94 -5.72
C TYR A 120 21.40 -10.48 -6.06
N GLU A 121 22.28 -10.23 -7.04
CA GLU A 121 22.69 -8.86 -7.38
C GLU A 121 21.56 -8.02 -8.02
N ASP A 122 20.53 -8.68 -8.55
CA ASP A 122 19.40 -8.04 -9.23
C ASP A 122 18.16 -7.91 -8.32
N ALA A 123 18.22 -8.41 -7.09
CA ALA A 123 17.20 -8.20 -6.05
C ALA A 123 17.40 -6.84 -5.39
N GLN A 124 17.12 -5.77 -6.13
CA GLN A 124 17.24 -4.39 -5.66
C GLN A 124 15.87 -3.74 -5.49
N ILE A 125 15.81 -2.75 -4.60
CA ILE A 125 14.59 -1.99 -4.36
C ILE A 125 14.27 -1.15 -5.59
N SER A 126 13.08 -1.36 -6.14
CA SER A 126 12.49 -0.56 -7.21
C SER A 126 11.07 -0.20 -6.78
N TRP A 127 10.90 1.03 -6.27
CA TRP A 127 9.63 1.47 -5.68
C TRP A 127 8.46 1.39 -6.66
N ASN A 128 7.35 0.80 -6.18
CA ASN A 128 6.04 0.77 -6.86
C ASN A 128 6.10 0.22 -8.29
N GLN A 129 6.90 -0.81 -8.52
CA GLN A 129 6.96 -1.48 -9.80
C GLN A 129 5.71 -2.32 -10.02
N MET A 130 4.95 -1.95 -11.06
CA MET A 130 3.76 -2.70 -11.46
C MET A 130 4.12 -4.06 -12.08
N VAL A 131 3.46 -5.12 -11.62
CA VAL A 131 3.52 -6.46 -12.19
C VAL A 131 2.11 -6.99 -12.44
N SER A 132 1.95 -7.93 -13.38
CA SER A 132 0.67 -8.63 -13.55
C SER A 132 0.44 -9.59 -12.39
N LEU A 133 -0.82 -9.94 -12.13
CA LEU A 133 -1.18 -10.94 -11.13
C LEU A 133 -0.47 -12.29 -11.39
N ASP A 134 -0.45 -12.76 -12.64
CA ASP A 134 0.30 -13.97 -13.04
C ASP A 134 1.80 -13.86 -12.74
N LYS A 135 2.40 -12.68 -12.93
CA LYS A 135 3.82 -12.51 -12.61
C LYS A 135 4.02 -12.54 -11.09
N PHE A 136 3.11 -11.93 -10.33
CA PHE A 136 3.14 -11.96 -8.87
C PHE A 136 3.04 -13.39 -8.32
N THR A 137 2.13 -14.23 -8.82
CA THR A 137 2.02 -15.63 -8.37
C THR A 137 3.32 -16.40 -8.59
N ASN A 138 3.95 -16.24 -9.75
CA ASN A 138 5.25 -16.84 -10.06
C ASN A 138 6.41 -16.31 -9.20
N ILE A 139 6.33 -15.05 -8.75
CA ILE A 139 7.33 -14.46 -7.84
C ILE A 139 7.11 -15.02 -6.43
N TYR A 140 5.86 -15.06 -5.97
CA TYR A 140 5.50 -15.48 -4.61
C TYR A 140 5.86 -16.95 -4.33
N GLU A 141 5.83 -17.81 -5.34
CA GLU A 141 6.25 -19.22 -5.24
C GLU A 141 7.77 -19.41 -5.11
N LYS A 142 8.58 -18.37 -5.41
CA LYS A 142 10.05 -18.44 -5.32
C LYS A 142 10.53 -17.75 -4.05
N ASP A 143 11.18 -18.51 -3.18
CA ASP A 143 11.62 -18.05 -1.85
C ASP A 143 13.15 -18.19 -1.64
N ASP A 144 13.91 -18.47 -2.69
CA ASP A 144 15.35 -18.72 -2.64
C ASP A 144 16.20 -17.44 -2.50
N ILE A 145 15.73 -16.34 -3.11
CA ILE A 145 16.43 -15.04 -3.10
C ILE A 145 15.66 -14.00 -2.29
N VAL A 146 14.36 -13.85 -2.57
CA VAL A 146 13.47 -12.95 -1.84
C VAL A 146 12.18 -13.68 -1.52
N ASP A 147 11.97 -14.08 -0.25
CA ASP A 147 10.70 -14.68 0.17
C ASP A 147 9.65 -13.59 0.35
N MET A 148 8.64 -13.58 -0.52
CA MET A 148 7.56 -12.60 -0.46
C MET A 148 6.75 -12.67 0.85
N LYS A 149 6.78 -13.80 1.57
CA LYS A 149 6.08 -13.98 2.84
C LYS A 149 6.63 -13.12 3.97
N TRP A 150 7.87 -12.63 3.84
CA TRP A 150 8.51 -11.80 4.88
C TRP A 150 8.07 -10.34 4.83
N PHE A 151 7.40 -9.94 3.75
CA PHE A 151 7.01 -8.56 3.55
C PHE A 151 5.53 -8.37 3.83
N PRO A 152 5.16 -7.30 4.57
CA PRO A 152 3.77 -6.88 4.65
C PRO A 152 3.31 -6.29 3.32
N PHE A 153 2.00 -6.32 3.12
CA PHE A 153 1.32 -5.74 1.97
C PHE A 153 0.19 -4.83 2.46
N HIS A 154 0.02 -3.69 1.82
CA HIS A 154 -1.23 -2.95 1.87
C HIS A 154 -2.14 -3.48 0.75
N ILE A 155 -3.25 -4.11 1.12
CA ILE A 155 -4.27 -4.58 0.19
C ILE A 155 -5.46 -3.62 0.17
N THR A 156 -6.09 -3.47 -0.99
CA THR A 156 -7.40 -2.81 -1.12
C THR A 156 -8.44 -3.86 -1.43
N VAL A 157 -9.49 -3.92 -0.60
CA VAL A 157 -10.56 -4.92 -0.68
C VAL A 157 -11.87 -4.23 -1.04
N GLU A 158 -12.47 -4.59 -2.17
CA GLU A 158 -13.78 -4.12 -2.61
C GLU A 158 -14.75 -5.28 -2.70
N ASP A 159 -15.88 -5.18 -2.01
CA ASP A 159 -16.90 -6.24 -1.95
C ASP A 159 -16.35 -7.64 -1.61
N GLY A 160 -15.32 -7.68 -0.76
CA GLY A 160 -14.65 -8.93 -0.33
C GLY A 160 -13.65 -9.48 -1.35
N VAL A 161 -13.26 -8.70 -2.35
CA VAL A 161 -12.29 -9.07 -3.39
C VAL A 161 -11.11 -8.12 -3.35
N VAL A 162 -9.88 -8.66 -3.38
CA VAL A 162 -8.66 -7.84 -3.46
C VAL A 162 -8.52 -7.26 -4.86
N VAL A 163 -8.52 -5.94 -4.97
CA VAL A 163 -8.38 -5.20 -6.24
C VAL A 163 -7.02 -4.52 -6.38
N LYS A 164 -6.26 -4.40 -5.28
CA LYS A 164 -4.92 -3.83 -5.28
C LYS A 164 -4.06 -4.43 -4.19
N MET A 165 -2.78 -4.62 -4.48
CA MET A 165 -1.74 -5.06 -3.54
C MET A 165 -0.51 -4.18 -3.70
N ILE A 166 -0.02 -3.62 -2.60
CA ILE A 166 1.22 -2.83 -2.55
C ILE A 166 2.14 -3.49 -1.55
N GLN A 167 3.24 -4.08 -2.01
CA GLN A 167 4.29 -4.57 -1.12
C GLN A 167 4.89 -3.41 -0.35
N GLN A 168 5.11 -3.61 0.95
CA GLN A 168 5.79 -2.66 1.80
C GLN A 168 7.16 -3.22 2.17
N TYR A 169 8.21 -2.55 1.68
CA TYR A 169 9.58 -2.85 2.09
C TYR A 169 9.79 -2.44 3.56
N VAL A 170 10.47 -3.32 4.29
CA VAL A 170 10.83 -3.22 5.71
C VAL A 170 12.34 -3.48 5.75
N PRO A 171 13.18 -2.49 6.11
CA PRO A 171 14.63 -2.56 6.01
C PRO A 171 15.32 -3.51 7.00
#